data_AF-A0A1R3RXE2-F1
#
_entry.id   AF-A0A1R3RXE2-F1
#
_cell.length_a   1.000
_cell.length_b   1.000
_cell.length_c   1.000
_cell.angle_alpha   90.00
_cell.angle_beta   90.00
_cell.angle_gamma   90.00
#
_symmetry.space_group_name_H-M   'P 1'
#
loop_
_entity.id
_entity.type
_entity.pdbx_description
1 polymer ?
#
loop_
_entity_poly.entity_id
_entity_poly.type
_entity_poly.pdbx_seq_one_letter_code
_entity_poly.pdbx_strand_id
1 'polypeptide(L)'
;MSSTNTTNNITTPTLSDHITHLTTLPLHPRIQALHALTPELKPTISPTGTRLITHPSYTGYAHLDPLGKLYLESGTACTEEHASLHTRLLHTSLDPIFESIYESSYEQLKSGLKDGTVVIAMDEENGPVGCACCRGDPDAVILAGFATERALYFFEDEYRALWGEEPEVGMTYSSAEGTRLAASREQAERVLRNDCEGENEGKVAAML
;
A
#
# COMPACT_ATOMS: atom_id res chain seq x y z
N MET A 1 -11.27 44.80 -32.38
CA MET A 1 -11.48 44.05 -31.12
C MET A 1 -11.21 42.59 -31.43
N SER A 2 -9.98 42.13 -31.22
CA SER A 2 -9.60 40.74 -31.46
C SER A 2 -9.71 40.00 -30.14
N SER A 3 -10.73 39.15 -30.01
CA SER A 3 -10.90 38.26 -28.87
C SER A 3 -9.97 37.06 -29.07
N THR A 4 -8.92 36.97 -28.27
CA THR A 4 -8.08 35.77 -28.17
C THR A 4 -8.83 34.71 -27.38
N ASN A 5 -9.22 33.63 -28.07
CA ASN A 5 -9.70 32.41 -27.43
C ASN A 5 -8.50 31.70 -26.79
N THR A 6 -8.35 31.83 -25.49
CA THR A 6 -7.41 31.02 -24.71
C THR A 6 -8.04 29.65 -24.52
N THR A 7 -7.68 28.70 -25.39
CA THR A 7 -7.94 27.27 -25.15
C THR A 7 -7.03 26.85 -24.01
N ASN A 8 -7.56 26.78 -22.79
CA ASN A 8 -6.88 26.14 -21.68
C ASN A 8 -6.68 24.65 -22.03
N ASN A 9 -5.49 24.31 -22.55
CA ASN A 9 -5.05 22.93 -22.66
C ASN A 9 -4.87 22.41 -21.23
N ILE A 10 -5.90 21.76 -20.69
CA ILE A 10 -5.78 20.97 -19.47
C ILE A 10 -5.01 19.71 -19.86
N THR A 11 -3.68 19.78 -19.75
CA THR A 11 -2.84 18.58 -19.89
C THR A 11 -3.20 17.64 -18.75
N THR A 12 -3.83 16.51 -19.09
CA THR A 12 -4.15 15.47 -18.10
C THR A 12 -2.82 14.90 -17.58
N PRO A 13 -2.58 14.87 -16.25
CA PRO A 13 -1.33 14.35 -15.70
C PRO A 13 -1.12 12.89 -16.09
N THR A 14 0.15 12.48 -16.21
CA THR A 14 0.45 11.06 -16.44
C THR A 14 0.22 10.27 -15.15
N LEU A 15 -0.08 8.97 -15.27
CA LEU A 15 -0.22 8.11 -14.09
C LEU A 15 1.11 8.05 -13.29
N SER A 16 2.24 8.09 -13.98
CA SER A 16 3.57 8.09 -13.36
C SER A 16 3.84 9.35 -12.55
N ASP A 17 3.48 10.53 -13.07
CA ASP A 17 3.60 11.79 -12.33
C ASP A 17 2.71 11.79 -11.09
N HIS A 18 1.50 11.24 -11.22
CA HIS A 18 0.58 11.13 -10.09
C HIS A 18 1.14 10.22 -8.99
N ILE A 19 1.63 9.02 -9.34
CA ILE A 19 2.26 8.10 -8.38
C ILE A 19 3.46 8.76 -7.71
N THR A 20 4.29 9.48 -8.48
CA THR A 20 5.43 10.23 -7.94
C THR A 20 4.96 11.29 -6.94
N HIS A 21 3.89 12.02 -7.25
CA HIS A 21 3.32 13.00 -6.32
C HIS A 21 2.82 12.36 -5.01
N LEU A 22 2.24 11.16 -5.05
CA LEU A 22 1.78 10.48 -3.83
C LEU A 22 2.90 10.28 -2.80
N THR A 23 4.14 10.09 -3.25
CA THR A 23 5.31 9.94 -2.35
C THR A 23 5.58 11.18 -1.50
N THR A 24 5.09 12.35 -1.92
CA THR A 24 5.27 13.63 -1.23
C THR A 24 4.19 13.93 -0.19
N LEU A 25 3.10 13.15 -0.19
CA LEU A 25 1.96 13.35 0.72
C LEU A 25 2.29 12.85 2.13
N PRO A 26 1.77 13.49 3.18
CA PRO A 26 1.77 12.91 4.54
C PRO A 26 1.05 11.57 4.57
N LEU A 27 1.36 10.73 5.56
CA LEU A 27 0.94 9.33 5.60
C LEU A 27 -0.57 9.11 5.41
N HIS A 28 -1.42 9.77 6.20
CA HIS A 28 -2.87 9.57 6.09
C HIS A 28 -3.44 10.03 4.73
N PRO A 29 -3.18 11.26 4.24
CA PRO A 29 -3.55 11.65 2.88
C PRO A 29 -3.01 10.73 1.78
N ARG A 30 -1.79 10.20 1.94
CA ARG A 30 -1.18 9.25 1.02
C ARG A 30 -1.98 7.95 0.94
N ILE A 31 -2.34 7.38 2.09
CA ILE A 31 -3.17 6.16 2.16
C ILE A 31 -4.56 6.40 1.54
N GLN A 32 -5.18 7.55 1.83
CA GLN A 32 -6.44 7.92 1.18
C GLN A 32 -6.32 8.02 -0.34
N ALA A 33 -5.23 8.61 -0.84
CA ALA A 33 -4.98 8.72 -2.27
C ALA A 33 -4.71 7.34 -2.92
N LEU A 34 -3.99 6.43 -2.24
CA LEU A 34 -3.86 5.05 -2.68
C LEU A 34 -5.22 4.35 -2.78
N HIS A 35 -6.10 4.58 -1.81
CA HIS A 35 -7.45 4.01 -1.80
C HIS A 35 -8.35 4.57 -2.90
N ALA A 36 -8.15 5.82 -3.30
CA ALA A 36 -8.85 6.42 -4.43
C ALA A 36 -8.33 5.90 -5.78
N LEU A 37 -7.02 5.65 -5.89
CA LEU A 37 -6.36 5.26 -7.13
C LEU A 37 -6.52 3.77 -7.46
N THR A 38 -6.31 2.90 -6.47
CA THR A 38 -6.06 1.47 -6.69
C THR A 38 -7.22 0.66 -7.26
N PRO A 39 -8.51 0.92 -6.94
CA PRO A 39 -9.61 0.07 -7.41
C PRO A 39 -9.81 0.04 -8.92
N GLU A 40 -9.37 1.08 -9.64
CA GLU A 40 -9.55 1.21 -11.10
C GLU A 40 -8.27 0.89 -11.90
N LEU A 41 -7.20 0.45 -11.22
CA LEU A 41 -5.96 0.09 -11.89
C LEU A 41 -6.11 -1.19 -12.70
N LYS A 42 -5.56 -1.16 -13.92
CA LYS A 42 -5.51 -2.33 -14.81
C LYS A 42 -4.06 -2.74 -15.03
N PRO A 43 -3.61 -3.89 -14.49
CA PRO A 43 -2.25 -4.37 -14.70
C PRO A 43 -2.08 -4.94 -16.12
N THR A 44 -0.91 -4.72 -16.69
CA THR A 44 -0.43 -5.33 -17.94
C THR A 44 1.03 -5.72 -17.83
N ILE A 45 1.49 -6.62 -18.70
CA ILE A 45 2.90 -7.03 -18.81
C ILE A 45 3.47 -6.57 -20.14
N SER A 46 4.65 -5.95 -20.12
CA SER A 46 5.38 -5.62 -21.34
C SER A 46 6.01 -6.86 -21.98
N PRO A 47 6.39 -6.81 -23.27
CA PRO A 47 7.14 -7.91 -23.91
C PRO A 47 8.48 -8.25 -23.23
N THR A 48 9.00 -7.37 -22.38
CA THR A 48 10.24 -7.59 -21.60
C THR A 48 9.97 -8.08 -20.17
N GLY A 49 8.72 -8.37 -19.82
CA GLY A 49 8.32 -8.85 -18.50
C GLY A 49 8.11 -7.76 -17.45
N THR A 50 8.12 -6.48 -17.86
CA THR A 50 7.90 -5.35 -16.94
C THR A 50 6.43 -5.24 -16.57
N ARG A 51 6.12 -5.11 -15.27
CA ARG A 51 4.78 -4.87 -14.76
C ARG A 51 4.37 -3.42 -14.93
N LEU A 52 3.31 -3.19 -15.68
CA LEU A 52 2.75 -1.88 -15.98
C LEU A 52 1.31 -1.78 -15.48
N ILE A 53 0.84 -0.56 -15.28
CA ILE A 53 -0.54 -0.24 -14.91
C ILE A 53 -1.08 0.92 -15.74
N THR A 54 -2.40 0.92 -15.92
CA THR A 54 -3.16 2.03 -16.48
C THR A 54 -4.34 2.37 -15.57
N HIS A 55 -4.87 3.58 -15.71
CA HIS A 55 -6.01 4.08 -14.95
C HIS A 55 -6.86 5.00 -15.85
N PRO A 56 -8.21 4.96 -15.80
CA PRO A 56 -9.06 5.71 -16.71
C PRO A 56 -8.90 7.24 -16.61
N SER A 57 -8.60 7.76 -15.42
CA SER A 57 -8.41 9.21 -15.19
C SER A 57 -7.02 9.76 -15.52
N TYR A 58 -6.07 8.92 -15.93
CA TYR A 58 -4.69 9.34 -16.21
C TYR A 58 -4.24 8.89 -17.59
N THR A 59 -3.29 9.61 -18.17
CA THR A 59 -2.70 9.22 -19.44
C THR A 59 -1.45 8.35 -19.25
N GLY A 60 -1.17 7.50 -20.25
CA GLY A 60 0.03 6.67 -20.29
C GLY A 60 0.01 5.45 -19.38
N TYR A 61 1.09 4.66 -19.48
CA TYR A 61 1.39 3.57 -18.56
C TYR A 61 2.27 4.09 -17.41
N ALA A 62 2.14 3.48 -16.24
CA ALA A 62 3.12 3.60 -15.16
C ALA A 62 3.66 2.23 -14.79
N HIS A 63 4.84 2.19 -14.17
CA HIS A 63 5.37 0.96 -13.58
C HIS A 63 4.59 0.61 -12.31
N LEU A 64 4.32 -0.69 -12.12
CA LEU A 64 3.59 -1.16 -10.94
C LEU A 64 4.48 -1.15 -9.68
N ASP A 65 5.77 -1.47 -9.82
CA ASP A 65 6.67 -1.62 -8.66
C ASP A 65 6.80 -0.34 -7.81
N PRO A 66 6.95 0.88 -8.37
CA PRO A 66 6.94 2.10 -7.57
C PRO A 66 5.67 2.27 -6.72
N LEU A 67 4.49 1.89 -7.24
CA LEU A 67 3.24 1.96 -6.49
C LEU A 67 3.18 0.88 -5.39
N GLY A 68 3.62 -0.35 -5.69
CA GLY A 68 3.69 -1.41 -4.69
C GLY A 68 4.66 -1.08 -3.56
N LYS A 69 5.81 -0.51 -3.90
CA LYS A 69 6.78 0.00 -2.92
C LYS A 69 6.16 1.07 -2.04
N LEU A 70 5.47 2.04 -2.62
CA LEU A 70 4.77 3.08 -1.87
C LEU A 70 3.73 2.50 -0.89
N TYR A 71 2.96 1.49 -1.32
CA TYR A 71 2.01 0.79 -0.46
C TYR A 71 2.69 0.09 0.73
N LEU A 72 3.79 -0.65 0.48
CA LEU A 72 4.55 -1.34 1.53
C LEU A 72 5.20 -0.37 2.52
N GLU A 73 5.77 0.73 1.99
CA GLU A 73 6.35 1.81 2.78
C GLU A 73 5.29 2.49 3.63
N SER A 74 4.10 2.78 3.10
CA SER A 74 2.98 3.33 3.88
C SER A 74 2.53 2.40 5.01
N GLY A 75 2.55 1.08 4.81
CA GLY A 75 2.24 0.12 5.87
C GLY A 75 3.29 0.15 6.99
N THR A 76 4.57 0.25 6.62
CA THR A 76 5.68 0.37 7.59
C THR A 76 5.60 1.70 8.35
N ALA A 77 5.40 2.80 7.62
CA ALA A 77 5.28 4.15 8.16
C ALA A 77 4.13 4.29 9.16
N CYS A 78 3.06 3.49 9.06
CA CYS A 78 2.03 3.45 10.08
C CYS A 78 2.58 3.16 11.48
N THR A 79 3.57 2.28 11.58
CA THR A 79 4.24 1.98 12.85
C THR A 79 5.18 3.11 13.25
N GLU A 80 6.04 3.54 12.32
CA GLU A 80 7.10 4.52 12.57
C GLU A 80 6.57 5.91 12.92
N GLU A 81 5.43 6.30 12.34
CA GLU A 81 4.79 7.59 12.58
C GLU A 81 3.69 7.53 13.65
N HIS A 82 3.54 6.42 14.38
CA HIS A 82 2.49 6.20 15.39
C HIS A 82 1.09 6.54 14.86
N ALA A 83 0.76 6.01 13.67
CA ALA A 83 -0.49 6.33 13.00
C ALA A 83 -1.71 5.88 13.82
N SER A 84 -2.81 6.64 13.72
CA SER A 84 -4.07 6.26 14.37
C SER A 84 -4.59 4.91 13.88
N LEU A 85 -5.35 4.19 14.74
CA LEU A 85 -6.00 2.93 14.36
C LEU A 85 -6.87 3.08 13.10
N HIS A 86 -7.54 4.22 12.93
CA HIS A 86 -8.31 4.51 11.72
C HIS A 86 -7.45 4.51 10.45
N THR A 87 -6.27 5.15 10.51
CA THR A 87 -5.32 5.19 9.39
C THR A 87 -4.76 3.81 9.08
N ARG A 88 -4.40 3.05 10.13
CA ARG A 88 -3.87 1.70 10.00
C ARG A 88 -4.88 0.75 9.34
N LEU A 89 -6.12 0.76 9.81
CA LEU A 89 -7.19 -0.06 9.21
C LEU A 89 -7.49 0.34 7.76
N LEU A 90 -7.48 1.64 7.45
CA LEU A 90 -7.63 2.12 6.08
C LEU A 90 -6.50 1.63 5.17
N HIS A 91 -5.26 1.50 5.68
CA HIS A 91 -4.18 0.89 4.91
C HIS A 91 -4.45 -0.60 4.68
N THR A 92 -4.81 -1.35 5.72
CA THR A 92 -5.05 -2.80 5.58
C THR A 92 -6.20 -3.15 4.64
N SER A 93 -7.15 -2.24 4.38
CA SER A 93 -8.22 -2.49 3.40
C SER A 93 -7.71 -2.52 1.96
N LEU A 94 -6.47 -2.05 1.72
CA LEU A 94 -5.80 -2.12 0.42
C LEU A 94 -5.18 -3.50 0.15
N ASP A 95 -4.93 -4.31 1.18
CA ASP A 95 -4.25 -5.61 1.06
C ASP A 95 -4.84 -6.51 -0.04
N PRO A 96 -6.15 -6.83 -0.03
CA PRO A 96 -6.74 -7.68 -1.07
C PRO A 96 -6.70 -7.04 -2.46
N ILE A 97 -6.69 -5.70 -2.55
CA ILE A 97 -6.63 -4.98 -3.83
C ILE A 97 -5.24 -5.12 -4.44
N PHE A 98 -4.19 -4.88 -3.64
CA PHE A 98 -2.81 -5.04 -4.09
C PHE A 98 -2.49 -6.50 -4.42
N GLU A 99 -2.92 -7.44 -3.58
CA GLU A 99 -2.78 -8.87 -3.87
C GLU A 99 -3.39 -9.21 -5.24
N SER A 100 -4.64 -8.81 -5.49
CA SER A 100 -5.32 -9.07 -6.76
C SER A 100 -4.62 -8.46 -7.97
N ILE A 101 -4.09 -7.22 -7.85
CA ILE A 101 -3.33 -6.57 -8.93
C ILE A 101 -2.06 -7.36 -9.24
N TYR A 102 -1.31 -7.76 -8.21
CA TYR A 102 -0.07 -8.50 -8.38
C TYR A 102 -0.30 -9.93 -8.89
N GLU A 103 -1.32 -10.64 -8.41
CA GLU A 103 -1.72 -11.95 -8.91
C GLU A 103 -2.10 -11.88 -10.39
N SER A 104 -2.92 -10.90 -10.78
CA SER A 104 -3.30 -10.69 -12.18
C SER A 104 -2.08 -10.41 -13.06
N SER A 105 -1.13 -9.59 -12.58
CA SER A 105 0.13 -9.34 -13.30
C SER A 105 0.98 -10.62 -13.43
N TYR A 106 1.00 -11.46 -12.40
CA TYR A 106 1.78 -12.69 -12.37
C TYR A 106 1.22 -13.73 -13.34
N GLU A 107 -0.09 -13.90 -13.40
CA GLU A 107 -0.71 -14.81 -14.36
C GLU A 107 -0.53 -14.34 -15.81
N GLN A 108 -0.60 -13.02 -16.07
CA GLN A 108 -0.25 -12.47 -17.38
C GLN A 108 1.20 -12.75 -17.76
N LEU A 109 2.14 -12.57 -16.82
CA LEU A 109 3.56 -12.85 -17.04
C LEU A 109 3.79 -14.33 -17.37
N LYS A 110 3.20 -15.22 -16.58
CA LYS A 110 3.28 -16.67 -16.77
C LYS A 110 2.69 -17.11 -18.12
N SER A 111 1.55 -16.53 -18.51
CA SER A 111 0.97 -16.79 -19.83
C SER A 111 1.90 -16.31 -20.95
N GLY A 112 2.42 -15.09 -20.84
CA GLY A 112 3.29 -14.49 -21.84
C GLY A 112 4.63 -15.22 -22.00
N LEU A 113 5.18 -15.74 -20.91
CA LEU A 113 6.37 -16.61 -20.95
C LEU A 113 6.07 -17.95 -21.63
N LYS A 114 4.87 -18.50 -21.40
CA LYS A 114 4.45 -19.79 -21.97
C LYS A 114 4.17 -19.69 -23.47
N ASP A 115 3.59 -18.60 -23.94
CA ASP A 115 3.26 -18.39 -25.35
C ASP A 115 4.36 -17.67 -26.15
N GLY A 116 5.41 -17.19 -25.47
CA GLY A 116 6.58 -16.54 -26.08
C GLY A 116 6.38 -15.06 -26.42
N THR A 117 5.26 -14.45 -26.01
CA THR A 117 5.04 -13.00 -26.16
C THR A 117 5.87 -12.17 -25.17
N VAL A 118 6.34 -12.79 -24.09
CA VAL A 118 7.25 -12.20 -23.12
C VAL A 118 8.61 -12.89 -23.17
N VAL A 119 9.65 -12.10 -23.34
CA VAL A 119 11.05 -12.53 -23.30
C VAL A 119 11.80 -11.69 -22.27
N ILE A 120 12.19 -12.32 -21.17
CA ILE A 120 13.00 -11.68 -20.14
C ILE A 120 14.47 -11.92 -20.51
N ALA A 121 15.22 -10.85 -20.73
CA ALA A 121 16.67 -10.94 -20.90
C ALA A 121 17.29 -11.41 -19.58
N MET A 122 18.09 -12.49 -19.61
CA MET A 122 18.88 -12.90 -18.46
C MET A 122 20.07 -11.96 -18.34
N ASP A 123 20.16 -11.22 -17.23
CA ASP A 123 21.37 -10.47 -16.90
C ASP A 123 22.31 -11.42 -16.14
N GLU A 124 23.21 -12.08 -16.87
CA GLU A 124 24.10 -13.13 -16.34
C GLU A 124 25.22 -12.57 -15.46
N GLU A 125 25.55 -11.28 -15.57
CA GLU A 125 26.71 -10.68 -14.88
C GLU A 125 26.37 -9.92 -13.59
N ASN A 126 25.13 -9.44 -13.42
CA ASN A 126 24.74 -8.59 -12.29
C ASN A 126 23.37 -8.93 -11.70
N GLY A 127 23.08 -10.23 -11.54
CA GLY A 127 21.87 -10.67 -10.85
C GLY A 127 21.74 -10.02 -9.46
N PRO A 128 20.53 -9.63 -9.04
CA PRO A 128 20.36 -8.87 -7.82
C PRO A 128 20.76 -9.71 -6.60
N VAL A 129 21.56 -9.14 -5.71
CA VAL A 129 22.08 -9.81 -4.51
C VAL A 129 20.91 -10.08 -3.54
N GLY A 130 20.81 -11.32 -3.04
CA GLY A 130 19.81 -11.73 -2.05
C GLY A 130 18.50 -12.27 -2.64
N CYS A 131 17.57 -12.66 -1.76
CA CYS A 131 16.23 -13.10 -2.17
C CYS A 131 15.33 -11.89 -2.47
N ALA A 132 14.42 -11.98 -3.44
CA ALA A 132 13.54 -10.85 -3.83
C ALA A 132 12.69 -10.32 -2.67
N CYS A 133 12.14 -11.21 -1.83
CA CYS A 133 11.42 -10.82 -0.61
C CYS A 133 12.33 -10.05 0.37
N CYS A 134 13.60 -10.44 0.47
CA CYS A 134 14.59 -9.85 1.37
C CYS A 134 15.00 -8.44 0.94
N ARG A 135 15.00 -8.19 -0.38
CA ARG A 135 15.23 -6.85 -0.95
C ARG A 135 14.03 -5.93 -0.84
N GLY A 136 12.86 -6.48 -0.53
CA GLY A 136 11.61 -5.74 -0.51
C GLY A 136 10.98 -5.57 -1.89
N ASP A 137 11.31 -6.44 -2.86
CA ASP A 137 10.71 -6.40 -4.20
C ASP A 137 9.19 -6.58 -4.06
N PRO A 138 8.36 -5.62 -4.51
CA PRO A 138 6.94 -5.61 -4.18
C PRO A 138 6.19 -6.88 -4.61
N ASP A 139 6.49 -7.43 -5.78
CA ASP A 139 5.86 -8.66 -6.26
C ASP A 139 6.17 -9.84 -5.35
N ALA A 140 7.42 -9.98 -4.91
CA ALA A 140 7.84 -11.05 -4.02
C ALA A 140 7.28 -10.89 -2.60
N VAL A 141 7.18 -9.66 -2.08
CA VAL A 141 6.64 -9.40 -0.74
C VAL A 141 5.12 -9.57 -0.70
N ILE A 142 4.41 -9.04 -1.69
CA ILE A 142 2.94 -9.07 -1.75
C ILE A 142 2.46 -10.49 -2.04
N LEU A 143 2.99 -11.17 -3.06
CA LEU A 143 2.55 -12.52 -3.43
C LEU A 143 2.94 -13.60 -2.42
N ALA A 144 3.93 -13.34 -1.56
CA ALA A 144 4.27 -14.23 -0.45
C ALA A 144 3.42 -13.99 0.81
N GLY A 145 2.52 -13.00 0.79
CA GLY A 145 1.69 -12.63 1.95
C GLY A 145 2.42 -11.84 3.04
N PHE A 146 3.66 -11.41 2.80
CA PHE A 146 4.44 -10.62 3.78
C PHE A 146 3.99 -9.16 3.87
N ALA A 147 3.09 -8.72 3.00
CA ALA A 147 2.48 -7.39 3.03
C ALA A 147 1.23 -7.31 3.91
N THR A 148 0.57 -8.44 4.14
CA THR A 148 -0.74 -8.52 4.82
C THR A 148 -0.67 -7.93 6.22
N GLU A 149 -1.61 -7.03 6.51
CA GLU A 149 -1.80 -6.38 7.82
C GLU A 149 -0.54 -5.69 8.36
N ARG A 150 0.38 -5.30 7.47
CA ARG A 150 1.65 -4.66 7.85
C ARG A 150 1.47 -3.36 8.66
N ALA A 151 0.36 -2.65 8.45
CA ALA A 151 0.03 -1.45 9.21
C ALA A 151 -0.45 -1.72 10.66
N LEU A 152 -0.71 -2.99 11.02
CA LEU A 152 -1.12 -3.41 12.37
C LEU A 152 0.03 -3.89 13.23
N TYR A 153 1.27 -3.57 12.86
CA TYR A 153 2.40 -3.66 13.77
C TYR A 153 2.49 -2.39 14.63
N PHE A 154 2.83 -2.58 15.89
CA PHE A 154 2.94 -1.53 16.89
C PHE A 154 4.27 -1.69 17.63
N PHE A 155 4.84 -0.59 18.12
CA PHE A 155 5.86 -0.71 19.16
C PHE A 155 5.25 -1.38 20.39
N GLU A 156 6.06 -2.12 21.14
CA GLU A 156 5.57 -2.93 22.25
C GLU A 156 4.82 -2.10 23.30
N ASP A 157 5.31 -0.92 23.65
CA ASP A 157 4.65 0.00 24.59
C ASP A 157 3.31 0.53 24.06
N GLU A 158 3.24 0.90 22.77
CA GLU A 158 2.00 1.31 22.10
C GLU A 158 0.97 0.18 22.09
N TYR A 159 1.40 -1.04 21.78
CA TYR A 159 0.54 -2.23 21.81
C TYR A 159 -0.02 -2.47 23.22
N ARG A 160 0.84 -2.50 24.23
CA ARG A 160 0.44 -2.75 25.63
C ARG A 160 -0.43 -1.61 26.18
N ALA A 161 -0.28 -0.38 25.69
CA ALA A 161 -1.18 0.72 26.07
C ALA A 161 -2.62 0.51 25.56
N LEU A 162 -2.79 -0.11 24.37
CA LEU A 162 -4.10 -0.34 23.76
C LEU A 162 -4.78 -1.62 24.25
N TRP A 163 -4.02 -2.71 24.42
CA TRP A 163 -4.60 -4.03 24.70
C TRP A 163 -4.09 -4.69 26.00
N GLY A 164 -3.17 -4.06 26.73
CA GLY A 164 -2.60 -4.62 27.96
C GLY A 164 -1.94 -5.98 27.70
N GLU A 165 -2.34 -6.98 28.49
CA GLU A 165 -1.81 -8.35 28.42
C GLU A 165 -2.51 -9.23 27.36
N GLU A 166 -3.38 -8.67 26.52
CA GLU A 166 -3.97 -9.43 25.43
C GLU A 166 -2.86 -9.94 24.47
N PRO A 167 -2.93 -11.20 24.00
CA PRO A 167 -1.91 -11.75 23.12
C PRO A 167 -1.93 -11.10 21.73
N GLU A 168 -0.73 -10.85 21.21
CA GLU A 168 -0.49 -10.48 19.82
C GLU A 168 -0.72 -11.66 18.87
N VAL A 169 -1.01 -11.36 17.60
CA VAL A 169 -1.16 -12.36 16.53
C VAL A 169 0.12 -12.57 15.71
N GLY A 170 1.16 -11.82 16.03
CA GLY A 170 2.46 -11.90 15.37
C GLY A 170 3.47 -10.97 16.02
N MET A 171 4.75 -11.19 15.69
CA MET A 171 5.83 -10.33 16.15
C MET A 171 6.93 -10.21 15.10
N THR A 172 7.62 -9.08 15.10
CA THR A 172 8.88 -8.91 14.39
C THR A 172 9.91 -8.26 15.32
N TYR A 173 11.18 -8.52 15.05
CA TYR A 173 12.29 -8.00 15.85
C TYR A 173 13.39 -7.47 14.93
N SER A 174 13.87 -6.27 15.24
CA SER A 174 15.11 -5.74 14.67
C SER A 174 16.03 -5.25 15.77
N SER A 175 17.34 -5.39 15.56
CA SER A 175 18.34 -4.91 16.53
C SER A 175 18.35 -3.38 16.67
N ALA A 176 17.84 -2.66 15.67
CA ALA A 176 17.82 -1.19 15.64
C ALA A 176 16.55 -0.61 16.26
N GLU A 177 15.40 -1.28 16.10
CA GLU A 177 14.07 -0.74 16.43
C GLU A 177 13.35 -1.53 17.53
N GLY A 178 13.93 -2.66 17.96
CA GLY A 178 13.37 -3.51 18.99
C GLY A 178 12.25 -4.43 18.48
N THR A 179 11.38 -4.83 19.41
CA THR A 179 10.24 -5.70 19.15
C THR A 179 9.05 -4.88 18.68
N ARG A 180 8.38 -5.34 17.62
CA ARG A 180 7.07 -4.86 17.20
C ARG A 180 6.06 -5.99 17.28
N LEU A 181 4.89 -5.70 17.83
CA LEU A 181 3.80 -6.65 18.04
C LEU A 181 2.67 -6.38 17.06
N ALA A 182 2.11 -7.44 16.48
CA ALA A 182 1.01 -7.34 15.54
C ALA A 182 -0.34 -7.50 16.25
N ALA A 183 -1.25 -6.55 16.03
CA ALA A 183 -2.66 -6.71 16.39
C ALA A 183 -3.42 -7.37 15.24
N SER A 184 -4.43 -8.18 15.56
CA SER A 184 -5.43 -8.59 14.58
C SER A 184 -6.30 -7.41 14.15
N ARG A 185 -6.88 -7.50 12.95
CA ARG A 185 -7.91 -6.55 12.51
C ARG A 185 -9.06 -6.46 13.54
N GLU A 186 -9.49 -7.58 14.10
CA GLU A 186 -10.57 -7.62 15.10
C GLU A 186 -10.19 -6.88 16.39
N GLN A 187 -8.94 -6.98 16.84
CA GLN A 187 -8.41 -6.22 17.98
C GLN A 187 -8.47 -4.71 17.72
N ALA A 188 -8.01 -4.26 16.55
CA ALA A 188 -8.00 -2.85 16.18
C ALA A 188 -9.41 -2.27 16.00
N GLU A 189 -10.30 -3.00 15.33
CA GLU A 189 -11.69 -2.57 15.14
C GLU A 189 -12.46 -2.49 16.47
N ARG A 190 -12.19 -3.40 17.41
CA ARG A 190 -12.84 -3.39 18.73
C ARG A 190 -12.51 -2.12 19.51
N VAL A 191 -11.24 -1.69 19.50
CA VAL A 191 -10.83 -0.46 20.19
C VAL A 191 -11.52 0.76 19.58
N LEU A 192 -11.54 0.88 18.24
CA LEU A 192 -12.20 2.00 17.57
C LEU A 192 -13.71 2.07 17.85
N ARG A 193 -14.40 0.91 17.92
CA ARG A 193 -15.83 0.88 18.27
C ARG A 193 -16.06 1.43 19.69
N ASN A 194 -15.24 1.00 20.65
CA ASN A 194 -15.36 1.45 22.04
C ASN A 194 -15.09 2.95 22.20
N ASP A 195 -14.11 3.49 21.47
CA ASP A 195 -13.80 4.92 21.48
C ASP A 195 -14.99 5.74 20.94
N CYS A 196 -15.61 5.29 19.86
CA CYS A 196 -16.79 5.95 19.27
C CYS A 196 -18.03 5.88 20.17
N GLU A 197 -18.21 4.80 20.92
CA GLU A 197 -19.32 4.63 21.87
C GLU A 197 -19.11 5.50 23.12
N GLY A 198 -17.90 5.53 23.69
CA GLY A 198 -17.55 6.37 24.84
C GLY A 198 -17.67 7.88 24.56
N GLU A 199 -17.34 8.33 23.34
CA GLU A 199 -17.56 9.72 22.92
C GLU A 199 -19.04 10.11 22.84
N ASN A 200 -19.91 9.16 22.46
CA ASN A 200 -21.35 9.41 22.38
C ASN A 200 -22.01 9.46 23.75
N GLU A 201 -21.61 8.60 24.69
CA GLU A 201 -22.09 8.65 26.07
C GLU A 201 -21.67 9.95 26.78
N GLY A 202 -20.45 10.42 26.56
CA GLY A 202 -19.96 11.71 27.09
C GLY A 202 -20.70 12.93 26.53
N LYS A 203 -21.07 12.92 25.25
CA LYS A 203 -21.89 13.99 24.65
C LYS A 203 -23.32 14.01 25.17
N VAL A 204 -23.92 12.85 25.44
CA VAL A 204 -25.28 12.76 26.01
C VAL A 204 -25.28 13.23 27.47
N ALA A 205 -24.25 12.87 28.25
CA ALA A 205 -24.11 13.32 29.64
C ALA A 205 -23.87 14.83 29.77
N ALA A 206 -23.22 15.47 28.79
CA ALA A 206 -22.99 16.92 28.78
C ALA A 206 -24.19 17.76 28.31
N MET A 207 -25.25 17.11 27.81
CA MET A 207 -26.49 17.77 27.34
C MET A 207 -27.67 17.65 28.31
N LEU A 208 -27.50 16.98 29.46
CA LEU A 208 -28.47 16.87 30.56
C LEU A 208 -28.08 17.77 31.73
#